data_AF-A0A960M7T3-F1
#
_entry.id   AF-A0A960M7T3-F1
#
_cell.length_a   1.000
_cell.length_b   1.000
_cell.length_c   1.000
_cell.angle_alpha   90.00
_cell.angle_beta   90.00
_cell.angle_gamma   90.00
#
_symmetry.space_group_name_H-M   'P 1'
#
loop_
_entity.id
_entity.type
_entity.pdbx_description
1 polymer ?
#
loop_
_entity_poly.entity_id
_entity_poly.type
_entity_poly.pdbx_seq_one_letter_code
_entity_poly.pdbx_strand_id
1 'polypeptide(L)' 'MKKVSFVILLSLGTLVPILANWTCSSCGQDNPEVREICWWCGKTR' A
#
# COMPACT_ATOMS: atom_id res chain seq x y z
N MET A 1 -5.30 -4.19 -13.00
CA MET A 1 -5.04 -4.50 -11.58
C MET A 1 -5.85 -3.52 -10.75
N LYS A 2 -6.87 -3.99 -10.02
CA LYS A 2 -7.73 -3.11 -9.22
C LYS A 2 -6.96 -2.72 -7.96
N LYS A 3 -6.57 -1.45 -7.82
CA LYS A 3 -6.00 -0.90 -6.59
C LYS A 3 -6.99 -1.16 -5.47
N VAL A 4 -6.68 -2.13 -4.60
CA VAL A 4 -7.51 -2.42 -3.44
C VAL A 4 -7.14 -1.38 -2.41
N SER A 5 -7.79 -0.22 -2.49
CA SER A 5 -7.74 0.77 -1.42
C SER A 5 -8.35 0.10 -0.19
N PHE A 6 -7.52 -0.18 0.82
CA PHE A 6 -7.99 -0.54 2.15
C PHE A 6 -8.70 0.67 2.74
N VAL A 7 -9.98 0.84 2.41
CA VAL A 7 -10.83 1.87 3.00
C VAL A 7 -11.31 1.33 4.33
N ILE A 8 -10.58 1.63 5.40
CA ILE A 8 -11.12 1.48 6.75
C ILE A 8 -12.17 2.58 6.90
N LEU A 9 -13.45 2.18 6.89
CA LEU A 9 -14.60 3.05 7.15
C LEU A 9 -14.56 3.51 8.61
N LEU A 10 -13.73 4.51 8.91
CA LEU A 10 -13.84 5.30 10.12
C LEU A 10 -14.93 6.33 9.90
N SER A 11 -15.95 6.23 10.73
CA SER A 11 -17.23 6.92 10.71
C SER A 11 -17.08 8.42 10.92
N LEU A 12 -16.52 9.17 9.95
CA LEU A 12 -16.60 10.64 9.78
C LEU A 12 -15.75 11.08 8.57
N GLY A 13 -16.30 10.94 7.35
CA GLY A 13 -16.15 11.91 6.25
C GLY A 13 -14.77 12.28 5.69
N THR A 14 -13.67 11.66 6.11
CA THR A 14 -12.35 11.88 5.49
C THR A 14 -11.74 10.55 5.10
N LEU A 15 -11.86 10.22 3.81
CA LEU A 15 -10.96 9.26 3.18
C LEU A 15 -9.56 9.88 3.27
N VAL A 16 -8.82 9.60 4.34
CA VAL A 16 -7.37 9.76 4.29
C VAL A 16 -6.91 8.57 3.46
N PRO A 17 -6.54 8.74 2.17
CA PRO A 17 -5.86 7.66 1.49
C PRO A 17 -4.65 7.35 2.35
N ILE A 18 -4.62 6.15 2.92
CA ILE A 18 -3.38 5.55 3.39
C ILE A 18 -2.57 5.41 2.11
N LEU A 19 -1.81 6.45 1.81
CA LEU A 19 -1.12 6.61 0.55
C LEU A 19 -0.20 5.39 0.45
N ALA A 20 -0.45 4.54 -0.54
CA ALA A 20 0.53 3.54 -0.92
C ALA A 20 1.78 4.33 -1.34
N ASN A 21 2.83 4.27 -0.54
CA ASN A 21 3.98 5.16 -0.70
C ASN A 21 4.97 4.63 -1.74
N TRP A 22 4.95 3.32 -2.02
CA TRP A 22 5.66 2.74 -3.16
C TRP A 22 5.05 1.42 -3.64
N THR A 23 5.20 1.14 -4.93
CA THR A 23 4.82 -0.11 -5.58
C THR A 23 6.07 -0.94 -5.86
N CYS A 24 6.07 -2.21 -5.47
CA CYS A 24 7.20 -3.11 -5.67
C CYS A 24 7.46 -3.35 -7.16
N SER A 25 8.67 -3.05 -7.63
CA SER A 25 9.11 -3.24 -9.02
C SER A 25 9.13 -4.72 -9.45
N SER A 26 9.25 -5.65 -8.50
CA SER A 26 9.33 -7.09 -8.77
C SER A 26 7.97 -7.78 -8.86
N CYS A 27 6.99 -7.41 -8.03
CA CYS A 27 5.69 -8.10 -7.96
C CYS A 27 4.46 -7.20 -8.11
N GLY A 28 4.64 -5.87 -8.22
CA GLY A 28 3.56 -4.91 -8.43
C GLY A 28 2.68 -4.62 -7.21
N GLN A 29 3.04 -5.13 -6.02
CA GLN A 29 2.27 -4.88 -4.79
C GLN A 29 2.60 -3.53 -4.16
N ASP A 30 1.59 -2.89 -3.60
CA ASP A 30 1.73 -1.64 -2.85
C ASP A 30 2.26 -1.91 -1.43
N ASN A 31 3.15 -1.04 -0.97
CA ASN A 31 3.82 -1.14 0.32
C ASN A 31 3.80 0.23 1.05
N PRO A 32 3.75 0.22 2.40
CA PRO A 32 3.91 1.43 3.19
C PRO A 32 5.37 1.93 3.15
N GLU A 33 5.59 3.24 3.27
CA GLU A 33 6.94 3.86 3.21
C GLU A 33 7.89 3.34 4.27
N VAL A 34 7.37 3.00 5.46
CA VAL A 34 8.17 2.46 6.57
C VAL A 34 8.80 1.10 6.27
N ARG A 35 8.40 0.42 5.18
CA ARG A 35 8.99 -0.85 4.76
C ARG A 35 9.99 -0.64 3.63
N GLU A 36 11.19 -1.16 3.84
CA GLU A 36 12.23 -1.30 2.80
C GLU A 36 12.10 -2.62 2.02
N ILE A 37 11.41 -3.61 2.61
CA ILE A 37 11.21 -4.95 2.05
C ILE A 37 9.73 -5.17 1.76
N CYS A 38 9.43 -5.67 0.56
CA CYS A 38 8.08 -5.96 0.11
C CYS A 38 7.41 -7.03 0.98
N TRP A 39 6.22 -6.72 1.51
CA TRP A 39 5.48 -7.64 2.38
C TRP A 39 4.99 -8.91 1.67
N TRP A 40 4.92 -8.89 0.33
CA TRP A 40 4.44 -10.01 -0.48
C TRP A 40 5.58 -10.91 -0.97
N CYS A 41 6.59 -10.34 -1.65
CA CYS A 41 7.63 -11.12 -2.33
C CYS A 41 9.01 -11.08 -1.65
N GLY A 42 9.18 -10.29 -0.58
CA GLY A 42 10.45 -10.20 0.15
C GLY A 42 11.58 -9.49 -0.60
N LYS A 43 11.31 -8.88 -1.76
CA LYS A 43 12.30 -8.05 -2.48
C LYS A 43 12.37 -6.65 -1.87
N THR A 44 13.55 -6.04 -1.94
CA THR A 44 13.74 -4.63 -1.57
C THR A 44 12.97 -3.71 -2.52
N ARG A 45 12.74 -2.48 -2.07
CA ARG A 45 12.14 -1.41 -2.87
C ARG A 45 12.77 -1.25 -4.25
#